data_AF-A0A559KNC9-F1
#
_entry.id   AF-A0A559KNC9-F1
#
_cell.length_a   1.000
_cell.length_b   1.000
_cell.length_c   1.000
_cell.angle_alpha   90.00
_cell.angle_beta   90.00
_cell.angle_gamma   90.00
#
_symmetry.space_group_name_H-M   'P 1'
#
loop_
_entity.id
_entity.type
_entity.pdbx_description
1 polymer ?
#
loop_
_entity_poly.entity_id
_entity_poly.type
_entity_poly.pdbx_seq_one_letter_code
_entity_poly.pdbx_strand_id
1 'polypeptide(L)'
;MAPAPFFHPRPLDYALFYSKIYCNAPDQWTECDNCTCYVAVQLLLEADCSVTVGHGRPEILAGCSLKARKLFFKHLKDRRERLRNVALGILPKETLRQYGITANFLPDKTAPMLWNELQEAKGQRDRLVGLTNSLQPCSDRFSIQPKSLFEFPHYLQVAELALDYGLAPKDEKGVPTLLSGSYIVPNSLLGRLAEEVSVKYLDWLLRHDLNLELSLEPFRFSTFHRAAVFVGLRIFWSLRRVKRFDLLHQDVSISELQDSKILLPAICESKAQCNIPCPCSSSMFTRPLAHILPVMLRYRGDSHLTYFFSHIGEHIKLVVRSIDLLRLSECSSEHSYMAKCAIHILTMMSLGVRHLPICLTENYDDLEDLEGKEDWKEILDEDRELIDQLQALDEEFGEEFDLQDVPIAEFLRGYWVRRMEEVFRELNKPLTDDDRYDLWEAGVVLDESEADGSEFCIEYTDEEV
;
A
#
# COMPACT_ATOMS: atom_id res chain seq x y z
N MET A 1 -22.04 9.16 16.86
CA MET A 1 -20.93 9.45 15.93
C MET A 1 -20.04 10.50 16.57
N ALA A 2 -18.84 10.11 17.00
CA ALA A 2 -17.83 11.08 17.39
C ALA A 2 -17.39 11.86 16.13
N PRO A 3 -17.14 13.17 16.21
CA PRO A 3 -16.63 13.93 15.07
C PRO A 3 -15.28 13.34 14.65
N ALA A 4 -15.08 13.15 13.34
CA ALA A 4 -13.79 12.78 12.78
C ALA A 4 -12.71 13.76 13.31
N PRO A 5 -11.53 13.28 13.74
CA PRO A 5 -10.48 14.14 14.25
C PRO A 5 -9.99 15.06 13.12
N PHE A 6 -10.51 16.29 13.09
CA PHE A 6 -10.05 17.30 12.16
C PHE A 6 -8.60 17.64 12.47
N PHE A 7 -7.75 17.62 11.45
CA PHE A 7 -6.40 18.15 11.50
C PHE A 7 -6.47 19.61 12.00
N HIS A 8 -5.85 19.91 13.13
CA HIS A 8 -5.72 21.27 13.66
C HIS A 8 -4.30 21.76 13.41
N PRO A 9 -4.04 22.51 12.31
CA PRO A 9 -2.69 22.94 11.98
C PRO A 9 -2.16 23.89 13.06
N ARG A 10 -0.91 23.67 13.47
CA ARG A 10 -0.21 24.55 14.42
C ARG A 10 0.23 25.84 13.72
N PRO A 11 0.54 26.92 14.48
CA PRO A 11 1.05 28.15 13.87
C PRO A 11 2.26 27.94 12.93
N LEU A 12 3.15 26.99 13.28
CA LEU A 12 4.28 26.63 12.43
C LEU A 12 3.84 25.98 11.10
N ASP A 13 2.78 25.19 11.12
CA ASP A 13 2.24 24.50 9.95
C ASP A 13 1.70 25.52 8.94
N TYR A 14 0.96 26.51 9.44
CA TYR A 14 0.51 27.64 8.64
C TYR A 14 1.68 28.46 8.09
N ALA A 15 2.67 28.79 8.92
CA ALA A 15 3.83 29.56 8.47
C ALA A 15 4.61 28.83 7.36
N LEU A 16 4.80 27.52 7.49
CA LEU A 16 5.42 26.69 6.46
C LEU A 16 4.58 26.67 5.18
N PHE A 17 3.28 26.42 5.29
CA PHE A 17 2.39 26.39 4.12
C PHE A 17 2.40 27.73 3.36
N TYR A 18 2.23 28.84 4.07
CA TYR A 18 2.20 30.18 3.46
C TYR A 18 3.57 30.66 2.95
N SER A 19 4.68 30.06 3.40
CA SER A 19 6.01 30.41 2.89
C SER A 19 6.11 30.24 1.37
N LYS A 20 5.38 29.29 0.78
CA LYS A 20 5.34 29.13 -0.69
C LYS A 20 4.76 30.36 -1.38
N ILE A 21 3.65 30.87 -0.85
CA ILE A 21 2.87 31.97 -1.45
C ILE A 21 3.69 33.26 -1.49
N TYR A 22 4.51 33.48 -0.46
CA TYR A 22 5.37 34.65 -0.37
C TYR A 22 6.74 34.47 -1.03
N CYS A 23 7.05 33.28 -1.55
CA CYS A 23 8.31 32.99 -2.21
C CYS A 23 8.30 33.48 -3.66
N ASN A 24 9.40 34.13 -4.07
CA ASN A 24 9.59 34.61 -5.46
C ASN A 24 10.41 33.63 -6.31
N ALA A 25 10.81 32.47 -5.79
CA ALA A 25 11.49 31.44 -6.57
C ALA A 25 10.56 30.87 -7.65
N PRO A 26 11.11 30.37 -8.77
CA PRO A 26 10.32 29.77 -9.85
C PRO A 26 9.54 28.53 -9.39
N ASP A 27 10.02 27.83 -8.36
CA ASP A 27 9.40 26.65 -7.77
C ASP A 27 9.81 26.49 -6.29
N GLN A 28 9.15 25.57 -5.58
CA GLN A 28 9.37 25.32 -4.15
C GLN A 28 10.68 24.60 -3.79
N TRP A 29 11.44 24.13 -4.77
CA TRP A 29 12.71 23.41 -4.64
C TRP A 29 13.91 24.28 -4.98
N THR A 30 13.69 25.46 -5.56
CA THR A 30 14.73 26.44 -5.88
C THR A 30 14.93 27.42 -4.72
N GLU A 31 16.18 27.80 -4.45
CA GLU A 31 16.48 28.80 -3.43
C GLU A 31 16.12 30.20 -3.93
N CYS A 32 15.28 30.91 -3.17
CA CYS A 32 14.88 32.27 -3.49
C CYS A 32 15.92 33.31 -3.06
N ASP A 33 16.15 34.33 -3.88
CA ASP A 33 17.00 35.47 -3.54
C ASP A 33 16.19 36.62 -2.93
N ASN A 34 16.73 37.23 -1.86
CA ASN A 34 16.17 38.40 -1.17
C ASN A 34 14.66 38.33 -0.87
N CYS A 35 14.19 37.17 -0.39
CA CYS A 35 12.79 36.92 -0.08
C CYS A 35 12.54 36.84 1.45
N THR A 36 11.35 37.23 1.89
CA THR A 36 10.90 37.17 3.29
C THR A 36 10.02 35.94 3.59
N CYS A 37 9.90 35.01 2.65
CA CYS A 37 9.02 33.84 2.74
C CYS A 37 9.22 32.97 3.98
N TYR A 38 10.41 33.01 4.59
CA TYR A 38 10.79 32.18 5.72
C TYR A 38 10.72 32.92 7.08
N VAL A 39 10.46 34.23 7.10
CA VAL A 39 10.58 35.06 8.32
C VAL A 39 9.61 34.60 9.41
N ALA A 40 8.36 34.33 9.07
CA ALA A 40 7.37 33.82 10.04
C ALA A 40 7.78 32.45 10.60
N VAL A 41 8.34 31.59 9.75
CA VAL A 41 8.85 30.26 10.15
C VAL A 41 10.02 30.42 11.11
N GLN A 42 10.98 31.29 10.79
CA GLN A 42 12.12 31.59 11.63
C GLN A 42 11.69 32.10 13.01
N LEU A 43 10.80 33.10 13.07
CA LEU A 43 10.32 33.67 14.34
C LEU A 43 9.70 32.61 15.25
N LEU A 44 8.86 31.72 14.70
CA LEU A 44 8.24 30.64 15.47
C LEU A 44 9.28 29.62 15.95
N LEU A 45 10.26 29.27 15.12
CA LEU A 45 11.30 28.31 15.48
C LEU A 45 12.28 28.86 16.52
N GLU A 46 12.60 30.16 16.45
CA GLU A 46 13.42 30.88 17.43
C GLU A 46 12.68 31.12 18.75
N ALA A 47 11.35 31.27 18.71
CA ALA A 47 10.48 31.28 19.89
C ALA A 47 10.31 29.88 20.55
N ASP A 48 11.16 28.92 20.18
CA ASP A 48 11.17 27.53 20.66
C ASP A 48 9.81 26.82 20.48
N CYS A 49 9.06 27.10 19.42
CA CYS A 49 7.86 26.32 19.10
C CYS A 49 8.23 24.85 18.84
N SER A 50 7.30 23.93 19.11
CA SER A 50 7.50 22.48 18.88
C SER A 50 7.71 22.18 17.38
N VAL A 51 8.71 21.36 17.06
CA VAL A 51 8.92 20.84 15.70
C VAL A 51 8.61 19.35 15.73
N THR A 52 7.50 18.99 15.10
CA THR A 52 6.87 17.67 15.25
C THR A 52 6.78 16.96 13.91
N VAL A 53 6.89 15.63 13.97
CA VAL A 53 6.44 14.75 12.89
C VAL A 53 4.93 14.53 13.06
N GLY A 54 4.21 14.42 11.95
CA GLY A 54 2.74 14.41 11.95
C GLY A 54 2.18 14.05 10.58
N HIS A 55 0.91 13.64 10.56
CA HIS A 55 0.22 13.14 9.39
C HIS A 55 0.23 14.13 8.20
N GLY A 56 -0.08 15.41 8.42
CA GLY A 56 -0.09 16.42 7.35
C GLY A 56 1.27 17.07 7.06
N ARG A 57 2.34 16.54 7.66
CA ARG A 57 3.70 17.11 7.52
C ARG A 57 4.29 16.88 6.12
N PRO A 58 4.15 15.70 5.48
CA PRO A 58 4.71 15.47 4.15
C PRO A 58 4.27 16.51 3.12
N GLU A 59 2.98 16.82 3.05
CA GLU A 59 2.39 17.75 2.09
C GLU A 59 2.82 19.19 2.38
N ILE A 60 2.83 19.58 3.66
CA ILE A 60 3.30 20.92 4.08
C ILE A 60 4.77 21.12 3.71
N LEU A 61 5.62 20.13 3.99
CA LEU A 61 7.05 20.20 3.67
C LEU A 61 7.28 20.19 2.17
N ALA A 62 6.51 19.43 1.40
CA ALA A 62 6.61 19.43 -0.05
C ALA A 62 6.15 20.77 -0.66
N GLY A 63 5.14 21.40 -0.07
CA GLY A 63 4.59 22.66 -0.54
C GLY A 63 5.43 23.89 -0.19
N CYS A 64 6.13 23.91 0.94
CA CYS A 64 6.77 25.13 1.45
C CYS A 64 8.00 25.60 0.64
N SER A 65 8.46 26.82 0.86
CA SER A 65 9.68 27.32 0.20
C SER A 65 10.93 26.57 0.66
N LEU A 66 11.94 26.43 -0.19
CA LEU A 66 13.17 25.72 0.17
C LEU A 66 13.85 26.30 1.42
N LYS A 67 13.87 27.63 1.58
CA LYS A 67 14.44 28.28 2.78
C LYS A 67 13.69 27.90 4.05
N ALA A 68 12.36 27.93 4.01
CA ALA A 68 11.53 27.53 5.14
C ALA A 68 11.73 26.04 5.47
N ARG A 69 11.82 25.18 4.45
CA ARG A 69 12.08 23.73 4.60
C ARG A 69 13.44 23.46 5.24
N LYS A 70 14.50 24.12 4.78
CA LYS A 70 15.86 24.01 5.35
C LYS A 70 15.86 24.44 6.83
N LEU A 71 15.17 25.54 7.17
CA LEU A 71 15.03 25.98 8.56
C LEU A 71 14.29 24.95 9.41
N PHE A 72 13.19 24.38 8.91
CA PHE A 72 12.48 23.32 9.61
C PHE A 72 13.41 22.15 9.97
N PHE A 73 14.15 21.61 9.00
CA PHE A 73 15.04 20.47 9.25
C PHE A 73 16.22 20.82 10.17
N LYS A 74 16.80 22.02 10.03
CA LYS A 74 17.82 22.52 10.96
C LYS A 74 17.32 22.51 12.41
N HIS A 75 16.10 22.99 12.61
CA HIS A 75 15.50 23.09 13.93
C HIS A 75 14.93 21.77 14.46
N LEU A 76 14.51 20.86 13.58
CA LEU A 76 14.18 19.48 13.93
C LEU A 76 15.42 18.76 14.44
N LYS A 77 16.55 18.85 13.72
CA LYS A 77 17.84 18.33 14.15
C LYS A 77 18.22 18.84 15.54
N ASP A 78 18.23 20.17 15.73
CA ASP A 78 18.57 20.79 17.02
C ASP A 78 17.71 20.23 18.18
N ARG A 79 16.40 20.10 17.97
CA ARG A 79 15.50 19.56 18.99
C ARG A 79 15.74 18.07 19.24
N ARG A 80 16.08 17.27 18.23
CA ARG A 80 16.47 15.85 18.42
C ARG A 80 17.80 15.71 19.16
N GLU A 81 18.77 16.56 18.87
CA GLU A 81 20.05 16.61 19.60
C GLU A 81 19.83 17.00 21.06
N ARG A 82 19.02 18.02 21.33
CA ARG A 82 18.64 18.43 22.69
C ARG A 82 17.92 17.31 23.44
N LEU A 83 16.91 16.69 22.83
CA LEU A 83 16.18 15.57 23.43
C LEU A 83 17.12 14.42 23.80
N ARG A 84 18.00 14.03 22.86
CA ARG A 84 19.03 13.00 23.09
C ARG A 84 19.96 13.35 24.23
N ASN A 85 20.49 14.58 24.25
CA ASN A 85 21.46 15.00 25.26
C ASN A 85 20.82 15.03 26.66
N VAL A 86 19.55 15.43 26.75
CA VAL A 86 18.76 15.36 27.99
C VAL A 86 18.54 13.91 28.41
N ALA A 87 18.18 13.01 27.47
CA ALA A 87 18.04 11.58 27.74
C ALA A 87 19.34 10.95 28.26
N LEU A 88 20.47 11.21 27.60
CA LEU A 88 21.81 10.71 28.00
C LEU A 88 22.23 11.20 29.39
N GLY A 89 21.78 12.39 29.80
CA GLY A 89 22.10 12.96 31.12
C GLY A 89 21.22 12.47 32.26
N ILE A 90 20.07 11.86 31.99
CA ILE A 90 19.03 11.60 33.00
C ILE A 90 18.64 10.12 33.10
N LEU A 91 18.46 9.47 31.95
CA LEU A 91 17.91 8.12 31.87
C LEU A 91 18.98 7.05 32.20
N PRO A 92 18.58 5.90 32.75
CA PRO A 92 19.48 4.77 32.97
C PRO A 92 20.13 4.27 31.68
N LYS A 93 21.34 3.70 31.79
CA LYS A 93 22.07 3.15 30.63
C LYS A 93 21.33 2.00 29.98
N GLU A 94 20.59 1.23 30.77
CA GLU A 94 19.78 0.10 30.32
C GLU A 94 18.65 0.57 29.40
N THR A 95 17.91 1.60 29.80
CA THR A 95 16.87 2.25 28.99
C THR A 95 17.45 2.82 27.69
N LEU A 96 18.58 3.53 27.78
CA LEU A 96 19.25 4.09 26.59
C LEU A 96 19.70 3.00 25.61
N ARG A 97 20.25 1.88 26.12
CA ARG A 97 20.61 0.72 25.30
C ARG A 97 19.39 0.04 24.67
N GLN A 98 18.29 -0.09 25.41
CA GLN A 98 17.05 -0.69 24.92
C GLN A 98 16.49 0.07 23.71
N TYR A 99 16.65 1.40 23.70
CA TYR A 99 16.24 2.26 22.58
C TYR A 99 17.36 2.54 21.56
N GLY A 100 18.55 1.96 21.69
CA GLY A 100 19.65 2.18 20.75
C GLY A 100 20.23 3.60 20.78
N ILE A 101 20.02 4.36 21.85
CA ILE A 101 20.46 5.76 21.93
C ILE A 101 21.96 5.83 22.16
N THR A 102 22.65 6.51 21.26
CA THR A 102 24.08 6.80 21.36
C THR A 102 24.34 8.28 21.07
N ALA A 103 25.54 8.77 21.39
CA ALA A 103 25.93 10.15 21.10
C ALA A 103 26.01 10.47 19.59
N ASN A 104 26.06 9.45 18.73
CA ASN A 104 26.38 9.60 17.31
C ASN A 104 25.14 9.66 16.39
N PHE A 105 23.96 9.26 16.88
CA PHE A 105 22.74 9.21 16.09
C PHE A 105 21.68 10.19 16.61
N LEU A 106 20.85 10.71 15.71
CA LEU A 106 19.68 11.51 16.07
C LEU A 106 18.51 10.57 16.34
N PRO A 107 17.83 10.67 17.50
CA PRO A 107 16.62 9.91 17.71
C PRO A 107 15.51 10.42 16.79
N ASP A 108 14.87 9.53 16.05
CA ASP A 108 13.67 9.80 15.27
C ASP A 108 12.55 8.86 15.71
N LYS A 109 12.61 7.57 15.36
CA LYS A 109 11.58 6.56 15.73
C LYS A 109 11.42 6.42 17.24
N THR A 110 12.51 6.53 18.00
CA THR A 110 12.48 6.42 19.47
C THR A 110 12.21 7.73 20.17
N ALA A 111 12.16 8.86 19.46
CA ALA A 111 11.98 10.17 20.07
C ALA A 111 10.70 10.25 20.94
N PRO A 112 9.53 9.72 20.53
CA PRO A 112 8.34 9.67 21.39
C PRO A 112 8.53 8.86 22.68
N MET A 113 9.20 7.69 22.60
CA MET A 113 9.48 6.88 23.78
C MET A 113 10.39 7.64 24.75
N LEU A 114 11.46 8.25 24.24
CA LEU A 114 12.37 9.06 25.08
C LEU A 114 11.66 10.24 25.73
N TRP A 115 10.77 10.90 25.01
CA TRP A 115 9.97 11.99 25.56
C TRP A 115 9.12 11.52 26.74
N ASN A 116 8.45 10.37 26.61
CA ASN A 116 7.62 9.82 27.69
C ASN A 116 8.45 9.42 28.91
N GLU A 117 9.55 8.69 28.71
CA GLU A 117 10.50 8.31 29.77
C GLU A 117 11.04 9.54 30.53
N LEU A 118 11.35 10.62 29.81
CA LEU A 118 11.80 11.87 30.40
C LEU A 118 10.71 12.59 31.20
N GLN A 119 9.45 12.55 30.74
CA GLN A 119 8.32 13.12 31.48
C GLN A 119 8.05 12.35 32.78
N GLU A 120 8.13 11.01 32.74
CA GLU A 120 8.00 10.18 33.95
C GLU A 120 9.14 10.43 34.93
N ALA A 121 10.39 10.48 34.46
CA ALA A 121 11.55 10.78 35.29
C ALA A 121 11.47 12.18 35.92
N LYS A 122 10.87 13.16 35.22
CA LYS A 122 10.59 14.51 35.75
C LYS A 122 9.53 14.49 36.85
N GLY A 123 8.48 13.66 36.72
CA GLY A 123 7.45 13.52 37.76
C GLY A 123 7.98 12.90 39.05
N GLN A 124 9.00 12.03 38.95
CA GLN A 124 9.60 11.34 40.10
C GLN A 124 10.74 12.11 40.76
N ARG A 125 11.44 12.97 40.01
CA ARG A 125 12.56 13.77 40.51
C ARG A 125 12.14 15.23 40.47
N ASP A 126 11.88 15.84 41.63
CA ASP A 126 11.60 17.28 41.85
C ASP A 126 12.70 18.25 41.35
N ARG A 127 13.59 17.82 40.45
CA ARG A 127 14.68 18.62 39.89
C ARG A 127 14.25 19.33 38.62
N LEU A 128 14.70 20.58 38.54
CA LEU A 128 14.71 21.54 37.44
C LEU A 128 15.34 21.01 36.14
N VAL A 129 14.82 19.91 35.58
CA VAL A 129 15.13 19.53 34.21
C VAL A 129 14.31 20.45 33.32
N GLY A 130 14.98 21.28 32.53
CA GLY A 130 14.38 22.16 31.52
C GLY A 130 13.77 21.38 30.36
N LEU A 131 12.83 20.48 30.67
CA LEU A 131 12.06 19.74 29.68
C LEU A 131 10.92 20.65 29.21
N THR A 132 11.20 21.39 28.15
CA THR A 132 10.27 22.29 27.48
C THR A 132 9.41 21.52 26.49
N ASN A 133 8.16 21.94 26.30
CA ASN A 133 7.24 21.34 25.32
C ASN A 133 7.75 21.45 23.86
N SER A 134 8.77 22.28 23.62
CA SER A 134 9.46 22.41 22.33
C SER A 134 10.15 21.12 21.87
N LEU A 135 10.50 20.23 22.80
CA LEU A 135 11.11 18.93 22.52
C LEU A 135 10.08 17.82 22.26
N GLN A 136 8.78 18.12 22.37
CA GLN A 136 7.72 17.15 22.08
C GLN A 136 7.85 16.69 20.61
N PRO A 137 8.00 15.38 20.36
CA PRO A 137 8.41 14.88 19.06
C PRO A 137 7.27 14.67 18.06
N CYS A 138 6.05 14.42 18.55
CA CYS A 138 4.85 14.17 17.76
C CYS A 138 3.73 15.12 18.18
N SER A 139 2.94 15.57 17.21
CA SER A 139 1.87 16.55 17.42
C SER A 139 0.47 15.98 17.56
N ASP A 140 0.30 14.72 17.18
CA ASP A 140 -0.97 14.23 16.68
C ASP A 140 -1.74 13.47 17.77
N ARG A 141 -3.05 13.71 17.84
CA ARG A 141 -4.00 12.99 18.71
C ARG A 141 -4.83 11.98 17.91
N PHE A 142 -4.25 11.41 16.86
CA PHE A 142 -4.88 10.32 16.14
C PHE A 142 -4.68 9.00 16.90
N SER A 143 -5.55 8.03 16.62
CA SER A 143 -5.44 6.65 17.12
C SER A 143 -4.07 6.03 16.80
N ILE A 144 -3.45 6.49 15.71
CA ILE A 144 -2.10 6.09 15.29
C ILE A 144 -1.21 7.32 15.28
N GLN A 145 -0.22 7.38 16.18
CA GLN A 145 0.74 8.47 16.26
C GLN A 145 1.97 8.13 15.42
N PRO A 146 2.40 8.98 14.46
CA PRO A 146 3.69 8.79 13.82
C PRO A 146 4.81 8.86 14.85
N LYS A 147 5.65 7.85 14.83
CA LYS A 147 6.82 7.74 15.69
C LYS A 147 8.09 8.21 15.01
N SER A 148 8.15 8.23 13.67
CA SER A 148 9.31 8.75 12.92
C SER A 148 8.90 9.63 11.73
N LEU A 149 9.84 10.43 11.21
CA LEU A 149 9.65 11.17 9.96
C LEU A 149 9.39 10.21 8.81
N PHE A 150 10.16 9.13 8.72
CA PHE A 150 10.13 8.16 7.64
C PHE A 150 9.12 7.02 7.86
N GLU A 151 8.16 7.16 8.78
CA GLU A 151 7.02 6.25 8.88
C GLU A 151 5.90 6.61 7.90
N PHE A 152 5.93 7.84 7.37
CA PHE A 152 5.07 8.25 6.26
C PHE A 152 5.87 8.40 4.97
N PRO A 153 5.23 8.18 3.82
CA PRO A 153 5.82 8.50 2.54
C PRO A 153 6.02 10.01 2.40
N HIS A 154 7.17 10.41 1.84
CA HIS A 154 7.51 11.80 1.56
C HIS A 154 7.83 11.99 0.08
N TYR A 155 7.76 13.23 -0.37
CA TYR A 155 8.39 13.62 -1.63
C TYR A 155 9.89 13.38 -1.55
N LEU A 156 10.48 12.80 -2.60
CA LEU A 156 11.89 12.37 -2.61
C LEU A 156 12.84 13.51 -2.20
N GLN A 157 12.63 14.72 -2.71
CA GLN A 157 13.46 15.89 -2.39
C GLN A 157 13.38 16.27 -0.90
N VAL A 158 12.25 16.02 -0.24
CA VAL A 158 12.10 16.26 1.21
C VAL A 158 12.89 15.21 2.00
N ALA A 159 12.83 13.94 1.57
CA ALA A 159 13.55 12.84 2.19
C ALA A 159 15.09 12.97 2.03
N GLU A 160 15.55 13.35 0.84
CA GLU A 160 16.96 13.65 0.58
C GLU A 160 17.46 14.80 1.44
N LEU A 161 16.69 15.89 1.54
CA LEU A 161 17.04 16.99 2.41
C LEU A 161 17.09 16.57 3.88
N ALA A 162 16.20 15.69 4.33
CA ALA A 162 16.24 15.18 5.70
C ALA A 162 17.55 14.44 6.00
N LEU A 163 18.11 13.69 5.03
CA LEU A 163 19.42 13.05 5.16
C LEU A 163 20.54 14.06 5.35
N ASP A 164 20.53 15.17 4.63
CA ASP A 164 21.54 16.24 4.77
C ASP A 164 21.59 16.82 6.19
N TYR A 165 20.47 16.73 6.92
CA TYR A 165 20.38 17.14 8.32
C TYR A 165 20.61 15.99 9.33
N GLY A 166 20.97 14.80 8.87
CA GLY A 166 21.37 13.66 9.70
C GLY A 166 20.23 12.77 10.20
N LEU A 167 19.01 12.95 9.69
CA LEU A 167 17.94 11.98 9.88
C LEU A 167 18.17 10.81 8.92
N ALA A 168 17.73 9.60 9.28
CA ALA A 168 17.94 8.41 8.45
C ALA A 168 16.64 7.59 8.34
N PRO A 169 16.39 6.90 7.20
CA PRO A 169 15.22 6.05 6.98
C PRO A 169 15.31 4.69 7.72
N LYS A 170 15.97 4.69 8.88
CA LYS A 170 16.15 3.54 9.76
C LYS A 170 16.05 4.01 11.18
N ASP A 171 15.57 3.13 12.05
CA ASP A 171 15.53 3.38 13.47
C ASP A 171 16.94 3.31 14.08
N GLU A 172 16.99 3.60 15.36
CA GLU A 172 18.21 3.71 16.15
C GLU A 172 18.88 2.35 16.38
N LYS A 173 18.18 1.24 16.08
CA LYS A 173 18.72 -0.12 16.04
C LYS A 173 19.14 -0.56 14.64
N GLY A 174 18.89 0.28 13.63
CA GLY A 174 19.18 0.00 12.23
C GLY A 174 18.06 -0.74 11.50
N VAL A 175 16.84 -0.81 12.05
CA VAL A 175 15.67 -1.42 11.39
C VAL A 175 14.98 -0.37 10.51
N PRO A 176 14.65 -0.66 9.24
CA PRO A 176 14.05 0.33 8.35
C PRO A 176 12.67 0.81 8.83
N THR A 177 12.40 2.11 8.75
CA THR A 177 11.22 2.74 9.37
C THR A 177 9.94 2.61 8.53
N LEU A 178 9.97 2.93 7.22
CA LEU A 178 8.76 2.87 6.37
C LEU A 178 8.40 1.43 6.02
N LEU A 179 9.43 0.62 5.76
CA LEU A 179 9.30 -0.75 5.27
C LEU A 179 8.78 -1.71 6.36
N SER A 180 8.85 -1.28 7.62
CA SER A 180 8.26 -1.92 8.80
C SER A 180 6.86 -1.41 9.17
N GLY A 181 6.35 -0.35 8.52
CA GLY A 181 5.10 0.32 8.88
C GLY A 181 3.92 -0.04 7.98
N SER A 182 2.71 0.20 8.49
CA SER A 182 1.41 -0.07 7.84
C SER A 182 1.17 0.74 6.55
N TYR A 183 2.01 1.76 6.27
CA TYR A 183 1.70 2.84 5.34
C TYR A 183 2.29 2.71 3.93
N ILE A 184 2.91 1.57 3.58
CA ILE A 184 3.25 1.29 2.16
C ILE A 184 1.96 1.16 1.35
N VAL A 185 0.90 0.63 1.97
CA VAL A 185 -0.45 0.62 1.42
C VAL A 185 -1.20 1.80 2.02
N PRO A 186 -1.57 2.81 1.21
CA PRO A 186 -2.39 3.93 1.66
C PRO A 186 -3.74 3.39 2.13
N ASN A 187 -4.14 3.75 3.34
CA ASN A 187 -5.47 3.47 3.86
C ASN A 187 -6.53 4.20 3.00
N SER A 188 -7.65 3.54 2.71
CA SER A 188 -8.81 4.05 1.96
C SER A 188 -9.49 5.23 2.64
N LEU A 189 -9.40 5.34 3.98
CA LEU A 189 -9.79 6.56 4.70
C LEU A 189 -8.92 7.77 4.34
N LEU A 190 -7.80 7.53 3.68
CA LEU A 190 -6.78 8.49 3.27
C LEU A 190 -6.60 8.54 1.75
N GLY A 191 -7.67 8.31 0.99
CA GLY A 191 -7.72 8.18 -0.49
C GLY A 191 -7.05 9.25 -1.36
N ARG A 192 -6.30 10.23 -0.82
CA ARG A 192 -5.32 11.05 -1.56
C ARG A 192 -3.87 10.57 -1.43
N LEU A 193 -3.45 9.95 -0.32
CA LEU A 193 -2.05 9.56 -0.09
C LEU A 193 -1.55 8.47 -1.05
N ALA A 194 -2.46 7.64 -1.58
CA ALA A 194 -2.15 6.69 -2.66
C ALA A 194 -1.62 7.35 -3.93
N GLU A 195 -1.99 8.61 -4.15
CA GLU A 195 -1.52 9.39 -5.28
C GLU A 195 -0.11 9.95 -5.02
N GLU A 196 0.37 9.98 -3.77
CA GLU A 196 1.53 10.78 -3.33
C GLU A 196 2.84 9.99 -3.16
N VAL A 197 2.80 8.68 -2.92
CA VAL A 197 4.03 7.88 -2.76
C VAL A 197 4.67 7.58 -4.12
N SER A 198 5.73 8.27 -4.52
CA SER A 198 6.34 8.00 -5.84
C SER A 198 7.10 6.67 -5.86
N VAL A 199 7.12 5.99 -7.01
CA VAL A 199 7.96 4.78 -7.20
C VAL A 199 9.43 5.14 -6.99
N LYS A 200 9.84 6.36 -7.39
CA LYS A 200 11.18 6.89 -7.15
C LYS A 200 11.56 6.97 -5.67
N TYR A 201 10.62 7.33 -4.80
CA TYR A 201 10.86 7.38 -3.36
C TYR A 201 11.06 5.98 -2.78
N LEU A 202 10.26 5.00 -3.21
CA LEU A 202 10.46 3.59 -2.82
C LEU A 202 11.81 3.06 -3.35
N ASP A 203 12.13 3.28 -4.63
CA ASP A 203 13.44 2.94 -5.21
C ASP A 203 14.60 3.54 -4.41
N TRP A 204 14.46 4.80 -4.00
CA TRP A 204 15.46 5.48 -3.17
C TRP A 204 15.57 4.84 -1.79
N LEU A 205 14.45 4.53 -1.12
CA LEU A 205 14.47 3.86 0.18
C LEU A 205 15.18 2.50 0.10
N LEU A 206 14.89 1.71 -0.94
CA LEU A 206 15.52 0.41 -1.16
C LEU A 206 17.04 0.48 -1.37
N ARG A 207 17.59 1.61 -1.84
CA ARG A 207 19.05 1.81 -1.91
C ARG A 207 19.70 1.94 -0.54
N HIS A 208 18.95 2.45 0.42
CA HIS A 208 19.44 2.71 1.76
C HIS A 208 19.24 1.52 2.71
N ASP A 209 18.45 0.51 2.31
CA ASP A 209 18.26 -0.72 3.07
C ASP A 209 17.70 -1.88 2.20
N LEU A 210 18.41 -3.02 2.19
CA LEU A 210 18.07 -4.20 1.37
C LEU A 210 17.59 -5.41 2.21
N ASN A 211 17.58 -5.33 3.54
CA ASN A 211 17.12 -6.46 4.37
C ASN A 211 15.60 -6.43 4.53
N LEU A 212 14.90 -6.77 3.44
CA LEU A 212 13.44 -6.62 3.29
C LEU A 212 12.67 -7.92 3.37
N GLU A 213 13.35 -8.99 3.77
CA GLU A 213 12.72 -10.22 4.26
C GLU A 213 12.15 -10.04 5.67
N LEU A 214 11.67 -8.84 6.01
CA LEU A 214 10.83 -8.62 7.17
C LEU A 214 9.51 -9.34 6.91
N SER A 215 9.47 -10.60 7.37
CA SER A 215 8.28 -11.42 7.50
C SER A 215 7.33 -10.75 8.50
N LEU A 216 6.17 -10.31 8.02
CA LEU A 216 5.08 -9.95 8.90
C LEU A 216 4.44 -11.24 9.39
N GLU A 217 4.82 -11.62 10.61
CA GLU A 217 4.19 -12.72 11.33
C GLU A 217 2.71 -12.41 11.55
N PRO A 218 1.80 -13.40 11.45
CA PRO A 218 2.02 -14.84 11.32
C PRO A 218 1.97 -15.39 9.87
N PHE A 219 1.80 -14.53 8.85
CA PHE A 219 1.52 -14.97 7.47
C PHE A 219 2.71 -14.88 6.50
N ARG A 220 3.92 -14.69 7.03
CA ARG A 220 5.15 -14.56 6.23
C ARG A 220 5.06 -13.53 5.12
N PHE A 221 4.19 -12.54 5.30
CA PHE A 221 3.93 -11.52 4.30
C PHE A 221 5.11 -10.55 4.33
N SER A 222 5.95 -10.55 3.31
CA SER A 222 7.14 -9.70 3.29
C SER A 222 6.82 -8.27 2.85
N THR A 223 7.76 -7.34 3.08
CA THR A 223 7.65 -5.98 2.57
C THR A 223 7.45 -5.93 1.05
N PHE A 224 8.04 -6.85 0.28
CA PHE A 224 7.83 -6.89 -1.17
C PHE A 224 6.41 -7.29 -1.54
N HIS A 225 5.70 -8.09 -0.73
CA HIS A 225 4.28 -8.35 -0.98
C HIS A 225 3.45 -7.08 -0.80
N ARG A 226 3.69 -6.31 0.28
CA ARG A 226 3.06 -4.98 0.47
C ARG A 226 3.36 -4.04 -0.70
N ALA A 227 4.60 -4.04 -1.17
CA ALA A 227 5.01 -3.19 -2.29
C ALA A 227 4.39 -3.63 -3.63
N ALA A 228 4.21 -4.92 -3.85
CA ALA A 228 3.51 -5.44 -5.03
C ALA A 228 2.04 -5.04 -5.05
N VAL A 229 1.35 -5.10 -3.90
CA VAL A 229 -0.01 -4.56 -3.72
C VAL A 229 -0.06 -3.08 -4.11
N PHE A 230 0.89 -2.28 -3.62
CA PHE A 230 1.01 -0.86 -3.96
C PHE A 230 1.20 -0.63 -5.47
N VAL A 231 2.07 -1.40 -6.12
CA VAL A 231 2.27 -1.34 -7.58
C VAL A 231 0.97 -1.68 -8.32
N GLY A 232 0.23 -2.71 -7.89
CA GLY A 232 -1.07 -3.06 -8.45
C GLY A 232 -2.09 -1.93 -8.38
N LEU A 233 -2.19 -1.26 -7.23
CA LEU A 233 -3.04 -0.06 -7.05
C LEU A 233 -2.63 1.06 -8.00
N ARG A 234 -1.33 1.35 -8.10
CA ARG A 234 -0.82 2.40 -9.00
C ARG A 234 -1.20 2.11 -10.45
N ILE A 235 -0.97 0.89 -10.93
CA ILE A 235 -1.36 0.48 -12.28
C ILE A 235 -2.87 0.65 -12.49
N PHE A 236 -3.70 0.19 -11.55
CA PHE A 236 -5.15 0.34 -11.62
C PHE A 236 -5.57 1.81 -11.80
N TRP A 237 -5.10 2.71 -10.94
CA TRP A 237 -5.46 4.12 -10.98
C TRP A 237 -4.96 4.80 -12.26
N SER A 238 -3.74 4.48 -12.71
CA SER A 238 -3.20 5.00 -13.97
C SER A 238 -4.01 4.55 -15.18
N LEU A 239 -4.46 3.29 -15.22
CA LEU A 239 -5.25 2.76 -16.33
C LEU A 239 -6.73 3.20 -16.29
N ARG A 240 -7.31 3.45 -15.09
CA ARG A 240 -8.69 3.94 -14.93
C ARG A 240 -8.85 5.42 -15.32
N ARG A 241 -7.83 6.26 -15.09
CA ARG A 241 -7.84 7.70 -15.43
C ARG A 241 -7.98 7.98 -16.94
N VAL A 242 -7.74 6.99 -17.80
CA VAL A 242 -8.05 7.07 -19.24
C VAL A 242 -9.53 7.39 -19.51
N LYS A 243 -10.46 7.07 -18.58
CA LYS A 243 -11.89 7.41 -18.70
C LYS A 243 -12.30 8.76 -18.08
N ARG A 244 -11.41 9.47 -17.35
CA ARG A 244 -11.70 10.78 -16.72
C ARG A 244 -10.52 11.74 -16.90
N PHE A 245 -10.66 12.68 -17.84
CA PHE A 245 -9.95 13.96 -18.11
C PHE A 245 -8.64 14.39 -17.37
N ASP A 246 -7.77 13.49 -16.91
CA ASP A 246 -6.50 13.83 -16.22
C ASP A 246 -5.30 13.09 -16.83
N LEU A 247 -4.91 13.47 -18.04
CA LEU A 247 -3.85 12.83 -18.83
C LEU A 247 -2.42 13.09 -18.28
N LEU A 248 -2.15 14.27 -17.71
CA LEU A 248 -0.79 14.69 -17.28
C LEU A 248 -0.21 13.86 -16.11
N HIS A 249 -1.05 13.45 -15.16
CA HIS A 249 -0.59 12.66 -14.01
C HIS A 249 -0.36 11.18 -14.33
N GLN A 250 -0.94 10.68 -15.43
CA GLN A 250 -0.85 9.28 -15.85
C GLN A 250 0.53 8.94 -16.43
N ASP A 251 1.04 9.78 -17.33
CA ASP A 251 2.34 9.57 -18.00
C ASP A 251 3.49 9.56 -16.99
N VAL A 252 3.41 10.40 -15.94
CA VAL A 252 4.41 10.46 -14.88
C VAL A 252 4.39 9.19 -14.01
N SER A 253 3.22 8.69 -13.60
CA SER A 253 3.15 7.50 -12.74
C SER A 253 3.59 6.22 -13.46
N ILE A 254 3.25 6.07 -14.75
CA ILE A 254 3.65 4.93 -15.56
C ILE A 254 5.15 4.98 -15.87
N SER A 255 5.67 6.14 -16.28
CA SER A 255 7.11 6.29 -16.52
C SER A 255 7.92 6.01 -15.27
N GLU A 256 7.50 6.49 -14.10
CA GLU A 256 8.20 6.19 -12.84
C GLU A 256 8.24 4.71 -12.50
N LEU A 257 7.16 3.97 -12.77
CA LEU A 257 7.15 2.51 -12.59
C LEU A 257 8.14 1.83 -13.54
N GLN A 258 8.12 2.21 -14.81
CA GLN A 258 8.97 1.62 -15.86
C GLN A 258 10.46 2.02 -15.72
N ASP A 259 10.72 3.16 -15.10
CA ASP A 259 12.07 3.66 -14.81
C ASP A 259 12.61 3.12 -13.47
N SER A 260 11.81 2.36 -12.71
CA SER A 260 12.25 1.70 -11.48
C SER A 260 13.39 0.74 -11.78
N LYS A 261 14.50 0.93 -11.06
CA LYS A 261 15.71 0.09 -11.22
C LYS A 261 15.88 -0.92 -10.09
N ILE A 262 15.11 -0.78 -9.01
CA ILE A 262 15.30 -1.56 -7.78
C ILE A 262 13.98 -2.17 -7.32
N LEU A 263 12.92 -1.37 -7.15
CA LEU A 263 11.65 -1.86 -6.63
C LEU A 263 11.04 -2.93 -7.52
N LEU A 264 10.86 -2.61 -8.80
CA LEU A 264 10.19 -3.53 -9.73
C LEU A 264 11.01 -4.83 -9.94
N PRO A 265 12.32 -4.79 -10.23
CA PRO A 265 13.14 -6.01 -10.26
C PRO A 265 13.08 -6.81 -8.96
N ALA A 266 13.15 -6.16 -7.80
CA ALA A 266 13.10 -6.84 -6.51
C ALA A 266 11.77 -7.56 -6.27
N ILE A 267 10.63 -6.96 -6.66
CA ILE A 267 9.32 -7.60 -6.58
C ILE A 267 9.26 -8.82 -7.52
N CYS A 268 9.71 -8.65 -8.77
CA CYS A 268 9.63 -9.69 -9.79
C CYS A 268 10.52 -10.89 -9.47
N GLU A 269 11.76 -10.65 -9.02
CA GLU A 269 12.75 -11.70 -8.77
C GLU A 269 12.60 -12.35 -7.39
N SER A 270 11.88 -11.70 -6.46
CA SER A 270 11.72 -12.20 -5.09
C SER A 270 11.11 -13.60 -5.06
N LYS A 271 11.73 -14.46 -4.24
CA LYS A 271 11.28 -15.84 -3.96
C LYS A 271 10.62 -15.97 -2.59
N ALA A 272 10.43 -14.87 -1.87
CA ALA A 272 9.68 -14.87 -0.62
C ALA A 272 8.28 -15.48 -0.86
N GLN A 273 7.79 -16.22 0.13
CA GLN A 273 6.51 -16.91 0.08
C GLN A 273 5.68 -16.46 1.28
N CYS A 274 4.44 -16.03 1.06
CA CYS A 274 3.47 -15.87 2.13
C CYS A 274 2.67 -17.17 2.36
N ASN A 275 2.00 -17.28 3.51
CA ASN A 275 1.07 -18.37 3.83
C ASN A 275 -0.31 -17.82 4.21
N ILE A 276 -0.75 -16.78 3.51
CA ILE A 276 -2.12 -16.26 3.64
C ILE A 276 -3.09 -17.34 3.18
N PRO A 277 -4.13 -17.70 3.96
CA PRO A 277 -5.04 -18.81 3.64
C PRO A 277 -6.06 -18.48 2.53
N CYS A 278 -5.87 -17.40 1.78
CA CYS A 278 -6.80 -16.97 0.75
C CYS A 278 -6.54 -17.72 -0.56
N PRO A 279 -7.58 -18.15 -1.30
CA PRO A 279 -7.40 -18.87 -2.57
C PRO A 279 -6.51 -18.14 -3.59
N CYS A 280 -6.56 -16.80 -3.63
CA CYS A 280 -5.72 -15.98 -4.53
C CYS A 280 -4.21 -16.05 -4.28
N SER A 281 -3.81 -16.61 -3.14
CA SER A 281 -2.42 -16.75 -2.71
C SER A 281 -2.12 -18.20 -2.34
N SER A 282 -2.84 -19.14 -2.96
CA SER A 282 -2.68 -20.57 -2.73
C SER A 282 -1.55 -21.16 -3.60
N SER A 283 -1.06 -22.33 -3.22
CA SER A 283 -0.08 -23.10 -3.99
C SER A 283 1.16 -22.28 -4.38
N MET A 284 1.43 -22.12 -5.68
CA MET A 284 2.58 -21.38 -6.21
C MET A 284 2.37 -19.85 -6.26
N PHE A 285 1.16 -19.34 -5.98
CA PHE A 285 0.77 -17.93 -6.13
C PHE A 285 1.02 -17.08 -4.88
N THR A 286 2.03 -17.45 -4.10
CA THR A 286 2.35 -16.85 -2.80
C THR A 286 3.49 -15.83 -2.86
N ARG A 287 4.10 -15.62 -4.03
CA ARG A 287 5.25 -14.69 -4.21
C ARG A 287 4.76 -13.25 -4.37
N PRO A 288 5.59 -12.23 -4.04
CA PRO A 288 5.23 -10.83 -4.22
C PRO A 288 4.61 -10.50 -5.58
N LEU A 289 5.21 -10.99 -6.66
CA LEU A 289 4.73 -10.76 -8.04
C LEU A 289 3.26 -11.17 -8.25
N ALA A 290 2.78 -12.22 -7.58
CA ALA A 290 1.39 -12.69 -7.68
C ALA A 290 0.38 -11.69 -7.07
N HIS A 291 0.80 -10.81 -6.16
CA HIS A 291 -0.09 -9.87 -5.47
C HIS A 291 -0.37 -8.57 -6.24
N ILE A 292 0.21 -8.38 -7.43
CA ILE A 292 -0.04 -7.18 -8.26
C ILE A 292 -1.47 -7.18 -8.84
N LEU A 293 -1.88 -8.28 -9.47
CA LEU A 293 -3.17 -8.34 -10.19
C LEU A 293 -4.42 -8.42 -9.29
N PRO A 294 -4.44 -9.19 -8.19
CA PRO A 294 -5.64 -9.32 -7.36
C PRO A 294 -6.20 -7.98 -6.89
N VAL A 295 -5.32 -7.09 -6.42
CA VAL A 295 -5.72 -5.77 -5.93
C VAL A 295 -6.21 -4.87 -7.06
N MET A 296 -5.59 -4.93 -8.23
CA MET A 296 -6.02 -4.18 -9.40
C MET A 296 -7.42 -4.60 -9.86
N LEU A 297 -7.71 -5.90 -9.91
CA LEU A 297 -9.00 -6.40 -10.39
C LEU A 297 -10.14 -6.16 -9.39
N ARG A 298 -9.83 -6.13 -8.08
CA ARG A 298 -10.81 -5.87 -7.01
C ARG A 298 -11.50 -4.51 -7.13
N TYR A 299 -10.78 -3.42 -7.39
CA TYR A 299 -11.35 -2.06 -7.39
C TYR A 299 -12.26 -1.74 -8.59
N ARG A 300 -12.41 -2.67 -9.53
CA ARG A 300 -13.39 -2.57 -10.63
C ARG A 300 -14.73 -3.24 -10.28
N GLY A 301 -14.78 -4.06 -9.23
CA GLY A 301 -16.01 -4.69 -8.76
C GLY A 301 -16.89 -3.67 -8.05
N ASP A 302 -17.80 -3.03 -8.78
CA ASP A 302 -19.01 -2.47 -8.19
C ASP A 302 -19.77 -3.62 -7.54
N SER A 303 -19.73 -3.71 -6.20
CA SER A 303 -20.67 -4.36 -5.26
C SER A 303 -21.24 -5.77 -5.53
N HIS A 304 -20.96 -6.43 -6.65
CA HIS A 304 -21.61 -7.66 -7.09
C HIS A 304 -20.62 -8.52 -7.90
N LEU A 305 -20.01 -9.50 -7.24
CA LEU A 305 -19.16 -10.54 -7.86
C LEU A 305 -19.90 -11.33 -8.96
N THR A 306 -21.24 -11.31 -8.96
CA THR A 306 -22.12 -12.00 -9.91
C THR A 306 -21.98 -11.57 -11.37
N TYR A 307 -21.27 -10.48 -11.68
CA TYR A 307 -21.10 -9.98 -13.05
C TYR A 307 -19.62 -9.88 -13.51
N PHE A 308 -18.68 -10.53 -12.83
CA PHE A 308 -17.27 -10.44 -13.23
C PHE A 308 -17.03 -10.96 -14.65
N PHE A 309 -17.58 -12.14 -14.96
CA PHE A 309 -17.38 -12.77 -16.27
C PHE A 309 -18.10 -12.05 -17.41
N SER A 310 -19.22 -11.36 -17.16
CA SER A 310 -19.90 -10.60 -18.23
C SER A 310 -19.07 -9.45 -18.79
N HIS A 311 -18.04 -9.00 -18.06
CA HIS A 311 -17.10 -7.97 -18.50
C HIS A 311 -15.70 -8.51 -18.80
N ILE A 312 -15.56 -9.82 -19.03
CA ILE A 312 -14.27 -10.51 -19.07
C ILE A 312 -13.31 -9.98 -20.13
N GLY A 313 -13.82 -9.59 -21.30
CA GLY A 313 -12.99 -9.00 -22.36
C GLY A 313 -12.25 -7.73 -21.91
N GLU A 314 -12.87 -6.92 -21.05
CA GLU A 314 -12.24 -5.73 -20.48
C GLU A 314 -11.27 -6.07 -19.34
N HIS A 315 -11.57 -7.09 -18.53
CA HIS A 315 -10.65 -7.59 -17.50
C HIS A 315 -9.39 -8.18 -18.13
N ILE A 316 -9.51 -8.97 -19.20
CA ILE A 316 -8.37 -9.49 -19.97
C ILE A 316 -7.53 -8.34 -20.54
N LYS A 317 -8.15 -7.34 -21.18
CA LYS A 317 -7.42 -6.16 -21.68
C LYS A 317 -6.63 -5.46 -20.57
N LEU A 318 -7.23 -5.30 -19.39
CA LEU A 318 -6.59 -4.65 -18.25
C LEU A 318 -5.39 -5.47 -17.74
N VAL A 319 -5.55 -6.78 -17.57
CA VAL A 319 -4.49 -7.69 -17.12
C VAL A 319 -3.32 -7.70 -18.10
N VAL A 320 -3.59 -7.87 -19.40
CA VAL A 320 -2.55 -7.86 -20.44
C VAL A 320 -1.76 -6.55 -20.42
N ARG A 321 -2.47 -5.40 -20.44
CA ARG A 321 -1.80 -4.08 -20.37
C ARG A 321 -0.98 -3.92 -19.10
N SER A 322 -1.40 -4.53 -17.99
CA SER A 322 -0.68 -4.45 -16.73
C SER A 322 0.60 -5.28 -16.74
N ILE A 323 0.58 -6.47 -17.36
CA ILE A 323 1.77 -7.29 -17.58
C ILE A 323 2.75 -6.55 -18.48
N ASP A 324 2.28 -5.95 -19.58
CA ASP A 324 3.11 -5.16 -20.50
C ASP A 324 3.82 -3.99 -19.78
N LEU A 325 3.14 -3.35 -18.82
CA LEU A 325 3.70 -2.26 -18.03
C LEU A 325 4.88 -2.71 -17.14
N LEU A 326 4.92 -3.98 -16.73
CA LEU A 326 6.01 -4.52 -15.92
C LEU A 326 7.29 -4.76 -16.74
N ARG A 327 7.22 -4.74 -18.08
CA ARG A 327 8.35 -4.94 -19.01
C ARG A 327 9.18 -6.20 -18.69
N LEU A 328 8.50 -7.27 -18.27
CA LEU A 328 9.13 -8.57 -18.07
C LEU A 328 9.65 -9.09 -19.41
N SER A 329 10.83 -9.71 -19.41
CA SER A 329 11.35 -10.35 -20.62
C SER A 329 10.47 -11.55 -20.98
N GLU A 330 10.01 -11.62 -22.23
CA GLU A 330 9.09 -12.66 -22.73
C GLU A 330 9.59 -14.09 -22.46
N CYS A 331 10.91 -14.30 -22.49
CA CYS A 331 11.54 -15.60 -22.24
C CYS A 331 11.91 -15.84 -20.76
N SER A 332 11.52 -14.96 -19.84
CA SER A 332 11.86 -15.10 -18.43
C SER A 332 10.88 -16.01 -17.69
N SER A 333 11.38 -16.73 -16.68
CA SER A 333 10.53 -17.48 -15.76
C SER A 333 9.52 -16.60 -15.04
N GLU A 334 9.83 -15.31 -14.84
CA GLU A 334 8.92 -14.36 -14.21
C GLU A 334 7.76 -13.95 -15.12
N HIS A 335 7.99 -13.84 -16.44
CA HIS A 335 6.92 -13.60 -17.40
C HIS A 335 5.94 -14.78 -17.45
N SER A 336 6.45 -16.02 -17.54
CA SER A 336 5.61 -17.22 -17.48
C SER A 336 4.87 -17.33 -16.13
N TYR A 337 5.54 -17.05 -15.02
CA TYR A 337 4.90 -17.02 -13.70
C TYR A 337 3.79 -15.98 -13.63
N MET A 338 4.02 -14.76 -14.13
CA MET A 338 3.03 -13.69 -14.17
C MET A 338 1.81 -14.05 -15.03
N ALA A 339 2.02 -14.74 -16.15
CA ALA A 339 0.96 -15.26 -17.00
C ALA A 339 0.10 -16.30 -16.25
N LYS A 340 0.72 -17.22 -15.50
CA LYS A 340 -0.01 -18.17 -14.65
C LYS A 340 -0.77 -17.46 -13.51
N CYS A 341 -0.19 -16.43 -12.89
CA CYS A 341 -0.90 -15.60 -11.91
C CYS A 341 -2.13 -14.91 -12.52
N ALA A 342 -2.04 -14.45 -13.77
CA ALA A 342 -3.16 -13.84 -14.49
C ALA A 342 -4.29 -14.83 -14.75
N ILE A 343 -3.95 -16.04 -15.22
CA ILE A 343 -4.90 -17.13 -15.41
C ILE A 343 -5.59 -17.46 -14.10
N HIS A 344 -4.83 -17.67 -13.02
CA HIS A 344 -5.35 -18.02 -11.70
C HIS A 344 -6.34 -16.99 -11.18
N ILE A 345 -5.96 -15.70 -11.13
CA ILE A 345 -6.83 -14.67 -10.55
C ILE A 345 -8.07 -14.41 -11.41
N LEU A 346 -7.96 -14.48 -12.74
CA LEU A 346 -9.13 -14.35 -13.62
C LEU A 346 -10.08 -15.54 -13.44
N THR A 347 -9.55 -16.75 -13.30
CA THR A 347 -10.34 -17.97 -13.07
C THR A 347 -11.04 -17.90 -11.72
N MET A 348 -10.31 -17.61 -10.65
CA MET A 348 -10.84 -17.46 -9.29
C MET A 348 -12.00 -16.45 -9.25
N MET A 349 -11.78 -15.26 -9.81
CA MET A 349 -12.82 -14.21 -9.80
C MET A 349 -13.99 -14.52 -10.72
N SER A 350 -13.78 -15.29 -11.80
CA SER A 350 -14.86 -15.73 -12.68
C SER A 350 -15.74 -16.78 -11.99
N LEU A 351 -15.14 -17.77 -11.32
CA LEU A 351 -15.87 -18.78 -10.53
C LEU A 351 -16.66 -18.17 -9.36
N GLY A 352 -16.38 -16.92 -8.98
CA GLY A 352 -17.01 -16.27 -7.83
C GLY A 352 -16.37 -16.63 -6.49
N VAL A 353 -15.21 -17.30 -6.49
CA VAL A 353 -14.46 -17.63 -5.27
C VAL A 353 -14.05 -16.33 -4.56
N ARG A 354 -14.37 -16.22 -3.28
CA ARG A 354 -14.19 -14.99 -2.52
C ARG A 354 -12.76 -14.83 -2.02
N HIS A 355 -12.31 -13.59 -1.99
CA HIS A 355 -11.11 -13.23 -1.23
C HIS A 355 -11.43 -13.21 0.27
N LEU A 356 -10.51 -13.72 1.09
CA LEU A 356 -10.60 -13.58 2.54
C LEU A 356 -10.34 -12.13 2.98
N PRO A 357 -10.97 -11.65 4.08
CA PRO A 357 -10.77 -10.31 4.62
C PRO A 357 -9.30 -9.91 4.82
N ILE A 358 -8.40 -10.84 5.13
CA ILE A 358 -6.97 -10.54 5.25
C ILE A 358 -6.30 -10.12 3.93
N CYS A 359 -6.78 -10.60 2.78
CA CYS A 359 -6.37 -10.07 1.47
C CYS A 359 -7.00 -8.70 1.20
N LEU A 360 -8.04 -8.33 1.97
CA LEU A 360 -8.78 -7.10 1.84
C LEU A 360 -8.25 -5.98 2.74
N THR A 361 -7.53 -6.31 3.82
CA THR A 361 -7.03 -5.36 4.82
C THR A 361 -5.85 -4.54 4.28
N GLU A 362 -6.04 -3.23 4.27
CA GLU A 362 -4.98 -2.24 3.97
C GLU A 362 -3.96 -2.15 5.11
N ASN A 363 -4.33 -2.59 6.33
CA ASN A 363 -3.51 -2.62 7.53
C ASN A 363 -3.28 -4.07 8.00
N TYR A 364 -2.16 -4.68 7.60
CA TYR A 364 -1.74 -6.01 8.07
C TYR A 364 -1.22 -6.02 9.53
N ASP A 365 -1.31 -4.90 10.26
CA ASP A 365 -0.81 -4.76 11.63
C ASP A 365 -1.93 -4.87 12.69
N ASP A 366 -3.21 -4.73 12.32
CA ASP A 366 -4.37 -4.92 13.21
C ASP A 366 -4.80 -6.39 13.29
N LEU A 367 -3.83 -7.32 13.32
CA LEU A 367 -4.10 -8.76 13.42
C LEU A 367 -4.52 -9.20 14.84
N GLU A 368 -4.36 -8.33 15.83
CA GLU A 368 -4.78 -8.57 17.22
C GLU A 368 -6.29 -8.41 17.43
N ASP A 369 -7.00 -7.66 16.56
CA ASP A 369 -8.46 -7.42 16.62
C ASP A 369 -9.27 -8.27 15.62
N LEU A 370 -8.65 -9.27 14.98
CA LEU A 370 -9.34 -10.23 14.13
C LEU A 370 -10.10 -11.29 14.96
N GLU A 371 -11.22 -10.88 15.54
CA GLU A 371 -12.29 -11.79 15.98
C GLU A 371 -12.84 -12.64 14.81
N GLY A 372 -12.49 -12.35 13.55
CA GLY A 372 -13.01 -13.01 12.32
C GLY A 372 -12.30 -14.29 11.84
N LYS A 373 -11.56 -15.02 12.69
CA LYS A 373 -11.01 -16.34 12.26
C LYS A 373 -12.11 -17.38 12.01
N GLU A 374 -13.24 -17.28 12.71
CA GLU A 374 -14.41 -18.12 12.46
C GLU A 374 -15.02 -17.81 11.07
N ASP A 375 -15.16 -16.52 10.73
CA ASP A 375 -15.65 -16.07 9.42
C ASP A 375 -14.79 -16.57 8.25
N TRP A 376 -13.47 -16.68 8.41
CA TRP A 376 -12.61 -17.17 7.31
C TRP A 376 -12.83 -18.64 7.03
N LYS A 377 -13.00 -19.43 8.09
CA LYS A 377 -13.24 -20.86 7.94
C LYS A 377 -14.60 -21.09 7.28
N GLU A 378 -15.61 -20.32 7.66
CA GLU A 378 -16.94 -20.36 7.04
C GLU A 378 -16.88 -20.01 5.55
N ILE A 379 -16.22 -18.90 5.18
CA ILE A 379 -16.04 -18.51 3.77
C ILE A 379 -15.34 -19.62 2.96
N LEU A 380 -14.26 -20.20 3.50
CA LEU A 380 -13.52 -21.27 2.82
C LEU A 380 -14.33 -22.58 2.72
N ASP A 381 -15.22 -22.84 3.68
CA ASP A 381 -16.07 -24.02 3.68
C ASP A 381 -17.20 -23.88 2.66
N GLU A 382 -17.84 -22.71 2.61
CA GLU A 382 -18.85 -22.35 1.61
C GLU A 382 -18.29 -22.37 0.19
N ASP A 383 -17.06 -21.89 -0.02
CA ASP A 383 -16.43 -21.84 -1.34
C ASP A 383 -15.69 -23.15 -1.69
N ARG A 384 -15.74 -24.19 -0.85
CA ARG A 384 -14.87 -25.38 -0.97
C ARG A 384 -14.94 -26.03 -2.34
N GLU A 385 -16.13 -26.28 -2.87
CA GLU A 385 -16.30 -26.92 -4.18
C GLU A 385 -15.75 -26.06 -5.32
N LEU A 386 -15.94 -24.74 -5.24
CA LEU A 386 -15.40 -23.78 -6.21
C LEU A 386 -13.87 -23.67 -6.09
N ILE A 387 -13.31 -23.82 -4.89
CA ILE A 387 -11.86 -23.84 -4.65
C ILE A 387 -11.25 -25.13 -5.25
N ASP A 388 -11.90 -26.28 -5.07
CA ASP A 388 -11.46 -27.53 -5.69
C ASP A 388 -11.51 -27.44 -7.22
N GLN A 389 -12.57 -26.82 -7.76
CA GLN A 389 -12.69 -26.56 -9.20
C GLN A 389 -11.61 -25.57 -9.70
N LEU A 390 -11.30 -24.52 -8.93
CA LEU A 390 -10.22 -23.59 -9.23
C LEU A 390 -8.87 -24.31 -9.33
N GLN A 391 -8.56 -25.21 -8.39
CA GLN A 391 -7.30 -25.97 -8.41
C GLN A 391 -7.19 -26.87 -9.64
N ALA A 392 -8.28 -27.57 -10.01
CA ALA A 392 -8.31 -28.40 -11.21
C ALA A 392 -8.11 -27.57 -12.49
N LEU A 393 -8.74 -26.39 -12.56
CA LEU A 393 -8.59 -25.49 -13.70
C LEU A 393 -7.20 -24.83 -13.75
N ASP A 394 -6.58 -24.53 -12.60
CA ASP A 394 -5.20 -24.01 -12.55
C ASP A 394 -4.21 -25.04 -13.12
N GLU A 395 -4.40 -26.32 -12.83
CA GLU A 395 -3.61 -27.42 -13.42
C GLU A 395 -3.86 -27.52 -14.93
N GLU A 396 -5.12 -27.62 -15.36
CA GLU A 396 -5.52 -27.69 -16.78
C GLU A 396 -4.96 -26.51 -17.59
N PHE A 397 -5.20 -25.28 -17.14
CA PHE A 397 -4.75 -24.08 -17.83
C PHE A 397 -3.24 -23.91 -17.78
N GLY A 398 -2.59 -24.31 -16.68
CA GLY A 398 -1.14 -24.27 -16.55
C GLY A 398 -0.45 -25.17 -17.57
N GLU A 399 -0.93 -26.40 -17.74
CA GLU A 399 -0.43 -27.36 -18.72
C GLU A 399 -0.71 -26.90 -20.15
N GLU A 400 -1.95 -26.49 -20.44
CA GLU A 400 -2.33 -26.08 -21.79
C GLU A 400 -1.60 -24.80 -22.22
N PHE A 401 -1.39 -23.85 -21.31
CA PHE A 401 -0.63 -22.63 -21.60
C PHE A 401 0.83 -22.96 -21.95
N ASP A 402 1.46 -23.86 -21.20
CA ASP A 402 2.83 -24.31 -21.46
C ASP A 402 2.92 -25.12 -22.78
N LEU A 403 1.86 -25.84 -23.17
CA LEU A 403 1.80 -26.63 -24.42
C LEU A 403 1.58 -25.77 -25.68
N GLN A 404 0.70 -24.77 -25.60
CA GLN A 404 0.38 -23.92 -26.75
C GLN A 404 1.50 -22.93 -27.09
N ASP A 405 2.30 -22.51 -26.10
CA ASP A 405 3.41 -21.56 -26.25
C ASP A 405 2.99 -20.27 -26.97
N VAL A 406 1.78 -19.79 -26.68
CA VAL A 406 1.23 -18.54 -27.24
C VAL A 406 1.33 -17.39 -26.23
N PRO A 407 1.34 -16.12 -26.69
CA PRO A 407 1.28 -14.98 -25.78
C PRO A 407 0.05 -15.04 -24.87
N ILE A 408 0.19 -14.61 -23.62
CA ILE A 408 -0.90 -14.62 -22.62
C ILE A 408 -2.19 -13.94 -23.11
N ALA A 409 -2.07 -12.89 -23.92
CA ALA A 409 -3.21 -12.20 -24.50
C ALA A 409 -4.01 -13.06 -25.49
N GLU A 410 -3.34 -13.95 -26.22
CA GLU A 410 -3.96 -14.89 -27.16
C GLU A 410 -4.57 -16.07 -26.41
N PHE A 411 -3.82 -16.64 -25.46
CA PHE A 411 -4.33 -17.73 -24.61
C PHE A 411 -5.61 -17.34 -23.88
N LEU A 412 -5.62 -16.16 -23.24
CA LEU A 412 -6.77 -15.69 -22.48
C LEU A 412 -8.00 -15.48 -23.36
N ARG A 413 -7.84 -14.84 -24.53
CA ARG A 413 -8.96 -14.57 -25.46
C ARG A 413 -9.43 -15.81 -26.22
N GLY A 414 -8.55 -16.80 -26.38
CA GLY A 414 -8.81 -18.03 -27.11
C GLY A 414 -9.25 -19.14 -26.17
N TYR A 415 -8.28 -19.98 -25.78
CA TYR A 415 -8.55 -21.21 -25.03
C TYR A 415 -9.27 -20.94 -23.71
N TRP A 416 -8.77 -20.02 -22.90
CA TRP A 416 -9.28 -19.79 -21.55
C TRP A 416 -10.74 -19.31 -21.55
N VAL A 417 -11.11 -18.30 -22.36
CA VAL A 417 -12.51 -17.81 -22.44
C VAL A 417 -13.45 -18.95 -22.85
N ARG A 418 -13.12 -19.68 -23.92
CA ARG A 418 -13.95 -20.79 -24.41
C ARG A 418 -14.14 -21.86 -23.35
N ARG A 419 -13.07 -22.21 -22.64
CA ARG A 419 -13.14 -23.22 -21.57
C ARG A 419 -13.95 -22.72 -20.38
N MET A 420 -13.79 -21.47 -19.97
CA MET A 420 -14.60 -20.89 -18.91
C MET A 420 -16.09 -20.84 -19.27
N GLU A 421 -16.45 -20.54 -20.52
CA GLU A 421 -17.84 -20.61 -20.98
C GLU A 421 -18.44 -22.02 -20.82
N GLU A 422 -17.66 -23.07 -21.08
CA GLU A 422 -18.08 -24.45 -20.82
C GLU A 422 -18.31 -24.70 -19.32
N VAL A 423 -17.38 -24.25 -18.47
CA VAL A 423 -17.48 -24.34 -17.01
C VAL A 423 -18.73 -23.62 -16.51
N PHE A 424 -19.03 -22.41 -16.99
CA PHE A 424 -20.25 -21.69 -16.62
C PHE A 424 -21.52 -22.39 -17.09
N ARG A 425 -21.51 -23.02 -18.27
CA ARG A 425 -22.66 -23.85 -18.70
C ARG A 425 -22.87 -25.04 -17.80
N GLU A 426 -21.81 -25.59 -17.20
CA GLU A 426 -21.91 -26.69 -16.23
C GLU A 426 -22.40 -26.22 -14.87
N LEU A 427 -21.91 -25.08 -14.38
CA LEU A 427 -22.32 -24.47 -13.11
C LEU A 427 -23.77 -23.97 -13.15
N ASN A 428 -24.22 -23.42 -14.27
CA ASN A 428 -25.58 -22.93 -14.46
C ASN A 428 -26.55 -24.02 -14.96
N LYS A 429 -26.20 -25.31 -14.82
CA LYS A 429 -27.16 -26.37 -15.12
C LYS A 429 -28.38 -26.22 -14.20
N PRO A 430 -29.61 -26.36 -14.74
CA PRO A 430 -30.79 -26.36 -13.89
C PRO A 430 -30.64 -27.39 -12.79
N LEU A 431 -30.99 -27.00 -11.56
CA LEU A 431 -31.08 -27.93 -10.44
C LEU A 431 -31.94 -29.12 -10.84
N THR A 432 -31.44 -30.33 -10.55
CA THR A 432 -32.22 -31.54 -10.78
C THR A 432 -33.41 -31.58 -9.82
N ASP A 433 -34.43 -32.39 -10.13
CA ASP A 433 -35.59 -32.54 -9.24
C ASP A 433 -35.17 -33.01 -7.84
N ASP A 434 -34.11 -33.82 -7.75
CA ASP A 434 -33.52 -34.29 -6.50
C ASP A 434 -32.84 -33.13 -5.74
N ASP A 435 -32.05 -32.29 -6.40
CA ASP A 435 -31.43 -31.11 -5.76
C ASP A 435 -32.47 -30.11 -5.24
N ARG A 436 -33.56 -29.92 -6.00
CA ARG A 436 -34.68 -29.04 -5.58
C ARG A 436 -35.39 -29.61 -4.35
N TYR A 437 -35.53 -30.93 -4.28
CA TYR A 437 -36.12 -31.60 -3.13
C TYR A 437 -35.24 -31.48 -1.88
N ASP A 438 -33.93 -31.68 -2.02
CA ASP A 438 -32.97 -31.55 -0.91
C ASP A 438 -32.91 -30.11 -0.38
N LEU A 439 -32.92 -29.11 -1.28
CA LEU A 439 -33.01 -27.69 -0.90
C LEU A 439 -34.32 -27.37 -0.17
N TRP A 440 -35.43 -27.95 -0.62
CA TRP A 440 -36.71 -27.80 0.05
C TRP A 440 -36.71 -28.45 1.44
N GLU A 441 -36.12 -29.64 1.60
CA GLU A 441 -35.95 -30.31 2.89
C GLU A 441 -35.05 -29.50 3.84
N ALA A 442 -34.03 -28.83 3.31
CA ALA A 442 -33.18 -27.89 4.04
C ALA A 442 -33.87 -26.55 4.38
N GLY A 443 -35.11 -26.34 3.93
CA GLY A 443 -35.92 -25.15 4.24
C GLY A 443 -35.73 -23.98 3.27
N VAL A 444 -35.08 -24.20 2.12
CA VAL A 444 -34.90 -23.20 1.06
C VAL A 444 -36.11 -23.25 0.12
N VAL A 445 -36.81 -22.11 -0.05
CA VAL A 445 -37.92 -21.98 -0.99
C VAL A 445 -37.42 -21.29 -2.25
N LEU A 446 -37.34 -22.02 -3.35
CA LEU A 446 -36.95 -21.50 -4.67
C LEU A 446 -38.13 -20.76 -5.31
N ASP A 447 -37.90 -19.56 -5.84
CA ASP A 447 -38.91 -18.79 -6.58
C ASP A 447 -39.12 -19.42 -7.97
N GLU A 448 -40.36 -19.77 -8.31
CA GLU A 448 -40.69 -20.51 -9.56
C GLU A 448 -40.54 -19.64 -10.84
N SER A 449 -40.20 -18.35 -10.69
CA SER A 449 -40.15 -17.38 -11.79
C SER A 449 -38.84 -17.32 -12.59
N GLU A 450 -37.79 -18.08 -12.22
CA GLU A 450 -36.52 -18.14 -12.97
C GLU A 450 -36.36 -19.43 -13.81
N ALA A 451 -37.44 -20.22 -13.98
CA ALA A 451 -37.42 -21.50 -14.68
C ALA A 451 -37.55 -21.42 -16.21
N ASP A 452 -37.82 -20.24 -16.78
CA ASP A 452 -37.85 -20.06 -18.24
C ASP A 452 -36.55 -19.38 -18.68
N GLY A 453 -35.72 -20.13 -19.42
CA GLY A 453 -34.40 -19.72 -19.87
C GLY A 453 -34.39 -18.32 -20.45
N SER A 454 -33.77 -17.37 -19.73
CA SER A 454 -33.37 -16.11 -20.33
C SER A 454 -32.23 -16.41 -21.30
N GLU A 455 -32.59 -16.54 -22.57
CA GLU A 455 -31.70 -16.42 -23.71
C GLU A 455 -30.69 -15.29 -23.41
N PHE A 456 -29.40 -15.65 -23.33
CA PHE A 456 -28.33 -14.66 -23.33
C PHE A 456 -28.42 -13.92 -24.67
N CYS A 457 -29.08 -12.76 -24.70
CA CYS A 457 -29.04 -11.87 -25.84
C CYS A 457 -27.63 -11.28 -25.94
N ILE A 458 -26.77 -11.93 -26.72
CA ILE A 458 -25.56 -11.31 -27.26
C ILE A 458 -26.03 -10.28 -28.28
N GLU A 459 -26.11 -9.01 -27.90
CA GLU A 459 -26.17 -7.92 -28.86
C GLU A 459 -24.81 -7.83 -29.57
N TYR A 460 -24.72 -8.44 -30.75
CA TYR A 460 -23.72 -8.06 -31.74
C TYR A 460 -24.08 -6.66 -32.24
N THR A 461 -23.42 -5.62 -31.75
CA THR A 461 -23.34 -4.37 -32.50
C THR A 461 -22.30 -4.54 -33.59
N ASP A 462 -22.73 -5.05 -34.73
CA ASP A 462 -22.13 -4.71 -36.01
C ASP A 462 -22.45 -3.23 -36.27
N GLU A 463 -21.48 -2.34 -36.08
CA GLU A 463 -21.43 -1.12 -36.87
C GLU A 463 -19.99 -0.82 -37.30
N GLU A 464 -19.87 -0.70 -38.62
CA GLU A 464 -18.68 -0.48 -39.42
C GLU A 464 -18.03 0.90 -39.19
N VAL A 465 -16.71 0.93 -39.46
CA VAL A 465 -15.77 2.04 -39.75
C VAL A 465 -14.77 2.40 -38.67
#